data_AF-K8F3U6-F1
#
_entry.id   AF-K8F3U6-F1
#
_cell.length_a   1.000
_cell.length_b   1.000
_cell.length_c   1.000
_cell.angle_alpha   90.00
_cell.angle_beta   90.00
_cell.angle_gamma   90.00
#
_symmetry.space_group_name_H-M   'P 1'
#
loop_
_entity.id
_entity.type
_entity.pdbx_description
1 polymer ?
#
loop_
_entity_poly.entity_id
_entity_poly.type
_entity_poly.pdbx_seq_one_letter_code
_entity_poly.pdbx_strand_id
1 'polypeptide(L)'
;MNANASTFVPSTFLSAKEDKEGEEDVNEEENEDIYFAIDVECVATGYTHNDRAVAQIAVVDDAMRTLVNVFVKEEGTASTSYDDENENDTNIVSTIEPLTGITREKLEKEGIPFADGKN
;
A
#
# COMPACT_ATOMS: atom_id res chain seq x y z
N MET A 1 -5.89 -16.18 26.02
CA MET A 1 -5.17 -15.02 25.46
C MET A 1 -6.09 -14.39 24.44
N ASN A 2 -6.61 -13.20 24.70
CA ASN A 2 -7.57 -12.53 23.82
C ASN A 2 -6.82 -11.82 22.70
N ALA A 3 -7.03 -12.25 21.47
CA ALA A 3 -6.58 -11.51 20.29
C ALA A 3 -7.56 -10.34 20.06
N ASN A 4 -7.15 -9.13 20.42
CA ASN A 4 -7.81 -7.93 19.93
C ASN A 4 -7.32 -7.71 18.50
N ALA A 5 -8.01 -8.30 17.53
CA ALA A 5 -7.88 -7.91 16.14
C ALA A 5 -8.55 -6.53 16.00
N SER A 6 -7.76 -5.46 16.17
CA SER A 6 -8.18 -4.12 15.81
C SER A 6 -8.22 -4.05 14.28
N THR A 7 -9.37 -4.41 13.70
CA THR A 7 -9.66 -4.12 12.30
C THR A 7 -9.60 -2.61 12.11
N PHE A 8 -8.52 -2.13 11.50
CA PHE A 8 -8.48 -0.79 10.95
C PHE A 8 -9.48 -0.79 9.78
N VAL A 9 -10.65 -0.22 10.01
CA VAL A 9 -11.58 0.10 8.94
C VAL A 9 -11.01 1.37 8.33
N PRO A 10 -10.46 1.35 7.10
CA PRO A 10 -10.08 2.60 6.46
C PRO A 10 -11.37 3.42 6.35
N SER A 11 -11.44 4.52 7.12
CA SER A 11 -12.47 5.52 6.90
C SER A 11 -12.24 5.99 5.48
N THR A 12 -13.15 5.64 4.59
CA THR A 12 -13.26 6.09 3.21
C THR A 12 -12.60 7.46 3.04
N PHE A 13 -11.38 7.48 2.51
CA PHE A 13 -10.81 8.66 1.87
C PHE A 13 -11.30 8.70 0.41
N LEU A 14 -12.59 8.44 0.27
CA LEU A 14 -13.39 8.82 -0.87
C LEU A 14 -14.40 9.75 -0.22
N SER A 15 -14.29 11.05 -0.52
CA SER A 15 -15.31 12.03 -0.17
C SER A 15 -16.56 11.71 -1.01
N ALA A 16 -17.24 10.61 -0.71
CA ALA A 16 -18.63 10.43 -1.10
C ALA A 16 -19.39 11.51 -0.33
N LYS A 17 -19.88 12.52 -1.07
CA LYS A 17 -20.75 13.56 -0.51
C LYS A 17 -21.87 12.85 0.25
N GLU A 18 -22.12 13.25 1.50
CA GLU A 18 -23.32 12.82 2.22
C GLU A 18 -24.52 13.11 1.33
N ASP A 19 -25.31 12.07 1.02
CA ASP A 19 -26.56 12.20 0.29
C ASP A 19 -27.50 13.11 1.09
N LYS A 20 -27.58 14.38 0.71
CA LYS A 20 -28.57 15.30 1.22
C LYS A 20 -29.86 15.07 0.44
N GLU A 21 -30.80 14.35 1.05
CA GLU A 21 -32.16 14.29 0.57
C GLU A 21 -32.81 15.68 0.66
N GLY A 22 -33.03 16.28 -0.50
CA GLY A 22 -33.90 17.45 -0.68
C GLY A 22 -33.20 18.79 -0.51
N GLU A 23 -32.90 19.45 -1.64
CA GLU A 23 -33.35 20.81 -2.01
C GLU A 23 -32.63 21.17 -3.33
N GLU A 24 -33.41 21.25 -4.41
CA GLU A 24 -32.94 21.65 -5.74
C GLU A 24 -32.52 23.13 -5.70
N ASP A 25 -31.27 23.41 -6.10
CA ASP A 25 -30.76 24.65 -6.70
C ASP A 25 -29.30 24.90 -6.28
N VAL A 26 -28.36 24.17 -6.91
CA VAL A 26 -26.95 24.59 -6.96
C VAL A 26 -26.45 24.28 -8.36
N ASN A 27 -25.95 25.30 -9.06
CA ASN A 27 -25.25 25.18 -10.35
C ASN A 27 -24.43 23.89 -10.42
N GLU A 28 -24.88 22.94 -11.24
CA GLU A 28 -24.14 21.75 -11.66
C GLU A 28 -23.01 22.20 -12.60
N GLU A 29 -22.06 22.99 -12.12
CA GLU A 29 -20.74 23.00 -12.74
C GLU A 29 -20.17 21.59 -12.51
N GLU A 30 -20.25 20.80 -13.57
CA GLU A 30 -19.70 19.46 -13.81
C GLU A 30 -18.67 19.03 -12.76
N ASN A 31 -19.16 18.48 -11.65
CA ASN A 31 -18.31 17.63 -10.82
C ASN A 31 -18.27 16.28 -11.53
N GLU A 32 -17.40 16.17 -12.53
CA GLU A 32 -17.11 14.87 -13.14
C GLU A 32 -16.69 13.91 -12.02
N ASP A 33 -17.37 12.77 -11.93
CA ASP A 33 -17.00 11.70 -11.00
C ASP A 33 -15.56 11.27 -11.29
N ILE A 34 -14.66 11.49 -10.35
CA ILE A 34 -13.25 11.15 -10.52
C ILE A 34 -13.04 9.70 -10.13
N TYR A 35 -12.67 8.87 -11.10
CA TYR A 35 -12.38 7.45 -10.89
C TYR A 35 -10.86 7.21 -10.78
N PHE A 36 -10.49 6.36 -9.83
CA PHE A 36 -9.13 5.85 -9.69
C PHE A 36 -9.15 4.33 -9.56
N ALA A 37 -8.13 3.67 -10.10
CA ALA A 37 -7.85 2.28 -9.82
C ALA A 37 -6.53 2.16 -9.05
N ILE A 38 -6.53 1.30 -8.03
CA ILE A 38 -5.38 1.05 -7.17
C ILE A 38 -5.06 -0.43 -7.23
N ASP A 39 -3.77 -0.75 -7.32
CA ASP A 39 -3.24 -2.09 -7.20
C ASP A 39 -2.02 -2.11 -6.27
N VAL A 40 -1.85 -3.22 -5.55
CA VAL A 40 -0.84 -3.35 -4.49
C VAL A 40 -0.18 -4.71 -4.57
N GLU A 41 1.15 -4.70 -4.67
CA GLU A 41 1.97 -5.90 -4.55
C GLU A 41 2.54 -6.02 -3.14
N CYS A 42 2.57 -7.24 -2.61
CA CYS A 42 3.01 -7.53 -1.25
C CYS A 42 4.13 -8.56 -1.21
N VAL A 43 5.03 -8.39 -0.25
CA VAL A 43 6.07 -9.37 0.11
C VAL A 43 5.61 -10.20 1.33
N ALA A 44 6.16 -11.39 1.51
CA ALA A 44 5.93 -12.19 2.71
C ALA A 44 6.89 -11.76 3.83
N THR A 45 6.33 -11.47 5.01
CA THR A 45 7.09 -11.15 6.22
C THR A 45 7.07 -12.27 7.26
N GLY A 46 6.45 -13.40 6.92
CA GLY A 46 6.35 -14.58 7.76
C GLY A 46 5.85 -15.78 6.96
N TYR A 47 5.34 -16.78 7.66
CA TYR A 47 4.99 -18.08 7.08
C TYR A 47 3.49 -18.36 7.05
N THR A 48 2.67 -17.49 7.66
CA THR A 48 1.20 -17.58 7.59
C THR A 48 0.65 -16.76 6.43
N HIS A 49 -0.59 -17.05 6.00
CA HIS A 49 -1.20 -16.41 4.83
C HIS A 49 -1.27 -14.88 4.91
N ASN A 50 -1.36 -14.34 6.11
CA ASN A 50 -1.52 -12.91 6.37
C ASN A 50 -0.22 -12.23 6.81
N ASP A 51 0.88 -12.96 6.91
CA ASP A 51 2.19 -12.38 7.22
C ASP A 51 2.75 -11.72 5.95
N ARG A 52 2.17 -10.57 5.61
CA ARG A 52 2.48 -9.83 4.40
C ARG A 52 2.67 -8.36 4.71
N ALA A 53 3.50 -7.72 3.90
CA ALA A 53 3.70 -6.29 3.94
C ALA A 53 3.72 -5.71 2.53
N VAL A 54 3.38 -4.43 2.41
CA VAL A 54 3.21 -3.75 1.13
C VAL A 54 4.59 -3.49 0.53
N ALA A 55 4.78 -3.83 -0.74
CA ALA A 55 6.07 -3.69 -1.42
C ALA A 55 5.99 -2.75 -2.63
N GLN A 56 4.81 -2.59 -3.22
CA GLN A 56 4.57 -1.61 -4.28
C GLN A 56 3.12 -1.13 -4.23
N ILE A 57 2.91 0.15 -4.52
CA ILE A 57 1.58 0.76 -4.68
C ILE A 57 1.52 1.45 -6.03
N ALA A 58 0.51 1.12 -6.83
CA ALA A 58 0.23 1.77 -8.10
C ALA A 58 -1.18 2.36 -8.10
N VAL A 59 -1.30 3.60 -8.59
CA VAL A 59 -2.58 4.30 -8.77
C VAL A 59 -2.65 4.86 -10.18
N VAL A 60 -3.77 4.63 -10.86
CA VAL A 60 -4.09 5.20 -12.17
C VAL A 60 -5.41 5.96 -12.12
N ASP A 61 -5.55 6.98 -12.97
CA ASP A 61 -6.84 7.62 -13.24
C ASP A 61 -7.65 6.88 -14.33
N ASP A 62 -8.83 7.42 -14.61
CA ASP A 62 -9.76 6.97 -15.66
C ASP A 62 -9.15 7.00 -17.08
N ALA A 63 -8.20 7.90 -17.33
CA ALA A 63 -7.42 7.97 -18.54
C ALA A 63 -6.25 6.96 -18.58
N MET A 64 -6.17 6.05 -17.60
CA MET A 64 -5.11 5.07 -17.42
C MET A 64 -3.71 5.69 -17.26
N ARG A 65 -3.62 6.95 -16.82
CA ARG A 65 -2.35 7.60 -16.51
C ARG A 65 -1.91 7.18 -15.13
N THR A 66 -0.65 6.74 -15.00
CA THR A 66 -0.05 6.42 -13.71
C THR A 66 0.19 7.69 -12.91
N LEU A 67 -0.51 7.82 -11.78
CA LEU A 67 -0.38 8.93 -10.84
C LEU A 67 0.62 8.60 -9.74
N VAL A 68 0.61 7.35 -9.28
CA VAL A 68 1.52 6.83 -8.25
C VAL A 68 2.05 5.50 -8.72
N ASN A 69 3.35 5.29 -8.56
CA ASN A 69 4.01 4.01 -8.71
C ASN A 69 5.25 4.02 -7.82
N VAL A 70 5.10 3.56 -6.58
CA VAL A 70 6.13 3.63 -5.56
C VAL A 70 6.44 2.26 -5.02
N PHE A 71 7.72 2.00 -4.79
CA PHE A 71 8.17 0.82 -4.05
C PHE A 71 8.25 1.18 -2.58
N VAL A 72 7.78 0.29 -1.72
CA VAL A 72 7.80 0.47 -0.27
C VAL A 72 8.88 -0.41 0.31
N LYS A 73 9.80 0.22 1.05
CA LYS A 73 10.80 -0.48 1.84
C LYS A 73 10.29 -0.59 3.26
N GLU A 74 10.08 -1.81 3.71
CA GLU A 74 9.69 -2.09 5.10
C GLU A 74 10.83 -1.71 6.05
N GLU A 75 10.53 -0.87 7.04
CA GLU A 75 11.46 -0.51 8.12
C GLU A 75 11.18 -1.36 9.35
N GLY A 76 12.16 -2.12 9.83
CA GLY A 76 12.00 -2.91 11.06
C GLY A 76 13.01 -4.04 11.19
N THR A 77 13.53 -4.21 12.40
CA THR A 77 14.65 -5.07 12.81
C THR A 77 14.24 -6.53 13.04
N ALA A 78 13.63 -7.18 12.06
CA ALA A 78 13.45 -8.63 12.13
C ALA A 78 14.34 -9.31 11.10
N SER A 79 15.51 -9.69 11.60
CA SER A 79 16.51 -10.53 10.97
C SER A 79 15.90 -11.76 10.30
N THR A 80 16.25 -11.99 9.03
CA THR A 80 15.93 -13.23 8.30
C THR A 80 17.16 -14.07 7.99
N SER A 81 18.33 -13.70 8.50
CA SER A 81 19.56 -14.49 8.38
C SER A 81 19.90 -15.19 9.70
N TYR A 82 20.31 -16.45 9.62
CA TYR A 82 20.83 -17.20 10.78
C TYR A 82 22.19 -16.66 11.28
N ASP A 83 22.87 -15.77 10.55
CA ASP A 83 24.27 -15.39 10.79
C ASP A 83 24.69 -13.97 10.30
N ASP A 84 23.79 -12.99 10.09
CA ASP A 84 24.22 -11.63 9.68
C ASP A 84 24.00 -10.59 10.78
N GLU A 85 25.09 -10.06 11.34
CA GLU A 85 25.10 -9.01 12.38
C GLU A 85 24.74 -7.60 11.82
N ASN A 86 24.08 -7.54 10.67
CA ASN A 86 23.73 -6.28 10.03
C ASN A 86 22.37 -5.78 10.54
N GLU A 87 22.40 -4.73 11.37
CA GLU A 87 21.27 -4.09 12.04
C GLU A 87 20.18 -3.52 11.09
N ASN A 88 20.34 -3.68 9.77
CA ASN A 88 19.43 -3.21 8.72
C ASN A 88 18.66 -4.35 8.01
N ASP A 89 18.54 -5.53 8.62
CA ASP A 89 17.84 -6.68 8.04
C ASP A 89 16.32 -6.45 8.00
N THR A 90 15.78 -6.24 6.80
CA THR A 90 14.35 -6.11 6.54
C THR A 90 13.64 -7.44 6.84
N ASN A 91 12.45 -7.41 7.46
CA ASN A 91 11.66 -8.61 7.80
C ASN A 91 11.06 -9.36 6.59
N ILE A 92 11.72 -9.37 5.43
CA ILE A 92 11.22 -9.96 4.18
C ILE A 92 11.71 -11.40 4.06
N VAL A 93 10.82 -12.34 4.37
CA VAL A 93 11.06 -13.78 4.23
C VAL A 93 11.07 -14.21 2.76
N SER A 94 10.18 -13.64 1.93
CA SER A 94 10.14 -13.90 0.49
C SER A 94 9.53 -12.73 -0.27
N THR A 95 10.09 -12.40 -1.42
CA THR A 95 9.50 -11.39 -2.33
C THR A 95 8.38 -11.96 -3.20
N ILE A 96 8.24 -13.29 -3.26
CA ILE A 96 7.26 -13.97 -4.12
C ILE A 96 7.38 -13.48 -5.58
N GLU A 97 8.62 -13.24 -6.04
CA GLU A 97 8.95 -12.59 -7.31
C GLU A 97 8.19 -13.14 -8.54
N PRO A 98 7.94 -14.45 -8.70
CA PRO A 98 7.18 -14.95 -9.85
C PRO A 98 5.74 -14.41 -9.96
N LEU A 99 5.18 -13.90 -8.87
CA LEU A 99 3.83 -13.32 -8.83
C LEU A 99 3.86 -11.80 -8.75
N THR A 100 4.83 -11.23 -8.04
CA THR A 100 4.87 -9.79 -7.73
C THR A 100 5.80 -8.99 -8.65
N GLY A 101 6.76 -9.66 -9.31
CA GLY A 101 7.83 -8.99 -10.04
C GLY A 101 8.79 -8.18 -9.16
N ILE A 102 8.73 -8.34 -7.83
CA ILE A 102 9.54 -7.61 -6.86
C ILE A 102 10.81 -8.39 -6.51
N THR A 103 11.97 -7.73 -6.60
CA THR A 103 13.25 -8.23 -6.10
C THR A 103 13.68 -7.45 -4.86
N ARG A 104 14.53 -8.04 -4.01
CA ARG A 104 15.11 -7.33 -2.85
C ARG A 104 15.94 -6.12 -3.31
N GLU A 105 16.76 -6.29 -4.35
CA GLU A 105 17.57 -5.21 -4.92
C GLU A 105 16.70 -4.01 -5.34
N LYS A 106 15.54 -4.27 -5.93
CA LYS A 106 14.61 -3.21 -6.34
C LYS A 106 14.07 -2.43 -5.14
N LEU A 107 13.66 -3.13 -4.08
CA LEU A 107 13.19 -2.49 -2.84
C LEU A 107 14.30 -1.72 -2.12
N GLU A 108 15.53 -2.23 -2.14
CA GLU A 108 16.67 -1.54 -1.54
C GLU A 108 17.04 -0.26 -2.30
N LYS A 109 16.97 -0.30 -3.63
CA LYS A 109 17.37 0.80 -4.50
C LYS A 109 16.31 1.87 -4.66
N GLU A 110 15.04 1.46 -4.76
CA GLU A 110 13.92 2.34 -5.15
C GLU A 110 12.87 2.49 -4.04
N GLY A 111 12.94 1.68 -3.00
CA GLY A 111 11.95 1.66 -1.93
C GLY A 111 12.05 2.85 -0.99
N ILE A 112 10.89 3.42 -0.66
CA ILE A 112 10.73 4.48 0.34
C ILE A 112 10.08 3.93 1.61
N PRO A 113 10.36 4.50 2.80
CA PRO A 113 9.66 4.13 4.02
C PRO A 113 8.15 4.34 3.89
N PHE A 114 7.34 3.43 4.42
CA PHE A 114 5.87 3.53 4.32
C PHE A 114 5.32 4.83 4.97
N ALA A 115 5.95 5.29 6.05
CA ALA A 115 5.57 6.53 6.74
C ALA A 115 5.82 7.80 5.91
N ASP A 116 6.70 7.73 4.91
CA ASP A 116 7.17 8.85 4.11
C ASP A 116 6.45 8.94 2.75
N GLY A 117 5.34 8.22 2.56
CA GLY A 117 4.46 8.29 1.39
C GLY A 117 3.73 9.64 1.20
N LYS A 118 4.45 10.75 1.32
CA LYS A 118 4.04 12.10 0.95
C LYS A 118 4.67 12.43 -0.41
N ASN A 119 3.87 12.32 -1.47
CA ASN A 119 4.17 13.03 -2.72
C ASN A 119 4.11 14.54 -2.50
#